data_AF-A0A8B9IFI8-F1
#
_entry.id   AF-A0A8B9IFI8-F1
#
_cell.length_a   1.000
_cell.length_b   1.000
_cell.length_c   1.000
_cell.angle_alpha   90.00
_cell.angle_beta   90.00
_cell.angle_gamma   90.00
#
_symmetry.space_group_name_H-M   'P 1'
#
loop_
_entity.id
_entity.type
_entity.pdbx_description
1 polymer ?
#
loop_
_entity_poly.entity_id
_entity_poly.type
_entity_poly.pdbx_seq_one_letter_code
_entity_poly.pdbx_strand_id
1 'polypeptide(L)'
;MLCVYMGVSAVVGLSPQVGVPERPWCSYWGTMFLTTVLLRKRIPGKQWIGKYRRPRVVTLSMKQAMIRRLEIEAENEYWLSRPYLTREQEYNHNREGRRAKWETLKSTMTSKFPEHRYMSDHLNHLNVSKKWTS
;
A
#
# COMPACT_ATOMS: atom_id res chain seq x y z
N MET A 1 -0.87 25.93 37.61
CA MET A 1 -0.14 24.79 37.03
C MET A 1 0.49 25.30 35.74
N LEU A 2 1.77 25.67 35.85
CA LEU A 2 2.53 26.44 34.85
C LEU A 2 2.95 25.53 33.69
N CYS A 3 2.51 25.85 32.48
CA CYS A 3 3.03 25.26 31.25
C CYS A 3 4.16 26.18 30.75
N VAL A 4 5.41 25.77 30.98
CA VAL A 4 6.62 26.53 30.64
C VAL A 4 7.27 25.89 29.42
N TYR A 5 7.25 26.67 28.32
CA TYR A 5 8.33 26.90 27.35
C TYR A 5 9.06 25.71 26.70
N MET A 6 8.95 25.65 25.36
CA MET A 6 10.02 25.89 24.35
C MET A 6 9.63 25.12 23.06
N GLY A 7 9.38 25.74 21.90
CA GLY A 7 10.06 26.89 21.34
C GLY A 7 11.36 26.46 20.68
N VAL A 8 11.29 25.72 19.55
CA VAL A 8 12.45 25.54 18.67
C VAL A 8 12.09 26.06 17.29
N SER A 9 12.72 27.21 17.02
CA SER A 9 12.76 27.96 15.79
C SER A 9 13.27 27.16 14.60
N ALA A 10 12.68 27.48 13.45
CA ALA A 10 13.32 27.67 12.15
C ALA A 10 14.81 27.30 12.05
N VAL A 11 15.10 26.29 11.23
CA VAL A 11 16.31 26.27 10.41
C VAL A 11 15.89 26.04 8.96
N VAL A 12 15.85 27.15 8.23
CA VAL A 12 15.85 27.21 6.78
C VAL A 12 17.19 26.62 6.31
N GLY A 13 17.17 25.33 6.00
CA GLY A 13 18.28 24.65 5.35
C GLY A 13 18.19 24.85 3.84
N LEU A 14 18.72 25.97 3.36
CA LEU A 14 19.07 26.18 1.96
C LEU A 14 19.97 25.03 1.50
N SER A 15 19.42 24.13 0.69
CA SER A 15 20.21 23.15 -0.06
C SER A 15 21.24 23.88 -0.91
N PRO A 16 22.55 23.62 -0.74
CA PRO A 16 23.56 24.13 -1.66
C PRO A 16 23.32 23.49 -3.03
N GLN A 17 23.09 24.31 -4.05
CA GLN A 17 23.14 23.86 -5.42
C GLN A 17 24.58 23.39 -5.70
N VAL A 18 24.77 22.08 -5.70
CA VAL A 18 26.04 21.46 -6.10
C VAL A 18 26.17 21.72 -7.60
N GLY A 19 27.12 22.60 -7.95
CA GLY A 19 27.46 22.93 -9.31
C GLY A 19 27.76 21.66 -10.12
N VAL A 20 26.99 21.46 -11.18
CA VAL A 20 27.25 20.45 -12.19
C VAL A 20 28.53 20.88 -12.93
N PRO A 21 29.59 20.06 -13.01
CA PRO A 21 30.73 20.41 -13.85
C PRO A 21 30.29 20.33 -15.30
N GLU A 22 30.32 21.47 -15.98
CA GLU A 22 30.19 21.59 -17.43
C GLU A 22 31.24 20.68 -18.07
N ARG A 23 30.79 19.57 -18.66
CA ARG A 23 31.65 18.68 -19.43
C ARG A 23 32.00 19.38 -20.75
N PRO A 24 33.29 19.52 -21.09
CA PRO A 24 33.68 20.25 -22.28
C PRO A 24 33.29 19.45 -23.52
N TRP A 25 32.80 20.22 -24.48
CA TRP A 25 32.52 19.86 -25.85
C TRP A 25 33.59 18.93 -26.44
N CYS A 26 33.20 17.71 -26.77
CA CYS A 26 33.91 16.87 -27.73
C CYS A 26 32.93 16.55 -28.85
N SER A 27 32.99 17.37 -29.88
CA SER A 27 32.37 17.16 -31.18
C SER A 27 33.12 16.07 -31.95
N TYR A 28 32.35 15.29 -32.70
CA TYR A 28 32.77 14.32 -33.73
C TYR A 28 33.27 12.95 -33.25
N TRP A 29 32.40 11.93 -33.36
CA TRP A 29 32.59 10.79 -34.27
C TRP A 29 31.26 10.04 -34.40
N GLY A 30 30.88 9.68 -35.62
CA GLY A 30 29.54 9.19 -35.98
C GLY A 30 29.03 8.07 -35.08
N THR A 31 27.76 8.17 -34.70
CA THR A 31 26.94 7.09 -34.16
C THR A 31 26.99 5.88 -35.11
N MET A 32 27.92 4.97 -34.86
CA MET A 32 28.00 3.70 -35.56
C MET A 32 26.82 2.81 -35.14
N PHE A 33 25.67 3.02 -35.78
CA PHE A 33 24.53 2.10 -35.74
C PHE A 33 24.97 0.65 -36.03
N LEU A 34 25.99 0.48 -36.87
CA LEU A 34 26.60 -0.81 -37.20
C LEU A 34 27.28 -1.51 -36.01
N THR A 35 28.00 -0.78 -35.14
CA THR A 35 28.71 -1.40 -34.00
C THR A 35 27.74 -1.80 -32.88
N THR A 36 26.66 -1.05 -32.70
CA THR A 36 25.57 -1.40 -31.76
C THR A 36 24.74 -2.60 -32.23
N VAL A 37 24.63 -2.82 -33.55
CA VAL A 37 23.94 -3.98 -34.15
C VAL A 37 24.81 -5.24 -34.09
N LEU A 38 26.11 -5.14 -34.37
CA LEU A 38 27.03 -6.29 -34.44
C LEU A 38 27.43 -6.86 -33.06
N LEU A 39 27.45 -6.05 -32.00
CA LEU A 39 27.85 -6.49 -30.65
C LEU A 39 26.67 -6.85 -29.72
N ARG A 40 25.47 -7.09 -30.27
CA ARG A 40 24.29 -7.46 -29.46
C ARG A 40 24.39 -8.88 -28.93
N LYS A 41 24.61 -9.02 -27.61
CA LYS A 41 24.34 -10.27 -26.86
C LYS A 41 22.82 -10.55 -26.84
N ARG A 42 22.28 -11.05 -27.96
CA ARG A 42 20.85 -11.35 -28.12
C ARG A 42 20.52 -12.71 -27.50
N ILE A 43 19.62 -12.72 -26.52
CA ILE A 43 19.08 -13.95 -25.92
C ILE A 43 17.99 -14.48 -26.85
N PRO A 44 18.03 -15.76 -27.26
CA PRO A 44 16.99 -16.33 -28.10
C PRO A 44 15.68 -16.47 -27.30
N GLY A 45 14.55 -16.09 -27.90
CA GLY A 45 13.23 -16.24 -27.29
C GLY A 45 12.95 -15.29 -26.10
N LYS A 46 12.09 -15.71 -25.17
CA LYS A 46 11.69 -14.91 -24.00
C LYS A 46 12.77 -15.00 -22.91
N GLN A 47 13.15 -13.86 -22.31
CA GLN A 47 14.30 -13.76 -21.40
C GLN A 47 14.20 -14.65 -20.14
N TRP A 48 12.99 -14.89 -19.64
CA TRP A 48 12.75 -15.56 -18.35
C TRP A 48 12.09 -16.94 -18.47
N ILE A 49 11.88 -17.44 -19.69
CA ILE A 49 11.13 -18.67 -19.98
C ILE A 49 11.87 -19.46 -21.08
N GLY A 50 11.78 -20.80 -21.10
CA GLY A 50 12.42 -21.65 -22.10
C GLY A 50 13.79 -22.20 -21.69
N LYS A 51 14.53 -22.77 -22.64
CA LYS A 51 15.82 -23.47 -22.39
C LYS A 51 16.96 -22.49 -22.08
N TYR A 52 17.12 -21.46 -22.89
CA TYR A 52 18.22 -20.48 -22.75
C TYR A 52 17.67 -19.18 -22.14
N ARG A 53 17.88 -19.00 -20.83
CA ARG A 53 17.40 -17.84 -20.06
C ARG A 53 18.56 -16.92 -19.67
N ARG A 54 18.24 -15.69 -19.27
CA ARG A 54 19.24 -14.79 -18.67
C ARG A 54 19.55 -15.26 -17.23
N PRO A 55 20.82 -15.50 -16.86
CA PRO A 55 21.16 -15.83 -15.48
C PRO A 55 20.88 -14.63 -14.57
N ARG A 56 20.18 -14.85 -13.44
CA ARG A 56 19.99 -13.86 -12.38
C ARG A 56 20.97 -14.14 -11.26
N VAL A 57 21.96 -13.26 -11.11
CA VAL A 57 22.90 -13.33 -10.00
C VAL A 57 22.24 -12.79 -8.73
N VAL A 58 22.43 -13.49 -7.62
CA VAL A 58 21.91 -13.05 -6.32
C VAL A 58 22.86 -11.99 -5.78
N THR A 59 22.36 -10.77 -5.60
CA THR A 59 23.13 -9.67 -5.04
C THR A 59 23.22 -9.77 -3.52
N LEU A 60 24.17 -9.05 -2.91
CA LEU A 60 24.30 -9.00 -1.45
C LEU A 60 23.06 -8.40 -0.77
N SER A 61 22.43 -7.38 -1.38
CA SER A 61 21.21 -6.78 -0.86
C SER A 61 20.04 -7.76 -0.79
N MET A 62 19.92 -8.67 -1.75
CA MET A 62 18.91 -9.73 -1.73
C MET A 62 19.16 -10.70 -0.57
N LYS A 63 20.42 -11.05 -0.29
CA LYS A 63 20.78 -11.90 0.85
C LYS A 63 20.45 -11.22 2.18
N GLN A 64 20.81 -9.94 2.33
CA GLN A 64 20.49 -9.17 3.53
C GLN A 64 18.98 -8.99 3.73
N ALA A 65 18.21 -8.81 2.66
CA ALA A 65 16.75 -8.76 2.75
C ALA A 65 16.15 -10.10 3.18
N MET A 66 16.72 -11.21 2.72
CA MET A 66 16.31 -12.55 3.12
C MET A 66 16.61 -12.81 4.60
N ILE A 67 17.83 -12.48 5.06
CA ILE A 67 18.22 -12.64 6.46
C ILE A 67 17.28 -11.87 7.39
N ARG A 68 16.99 -10.59 7.07
CA ARG A 68 16.04 -9.79 7.86
C ARG A 68 14.65 -10.41 7.97
N ARG A 69 14.16 -11.08 6.91
CA ARG A 69 12.87 -11.78 6.98
C ARG A 69 12.95 -13.01 7.87
N LEU A 70 14.04 -13.78 7.78
CA LEU A 70 14.26 -14.96 8.61
C LEU A 70 14.38 -14.58 10.10
N GLU A 71 15.00 -13.44 10.41
CA GLU A 71 15.06 -12.91 11.77
C GLU A 71 13.67 -12.59 12.32
N ILE A 72 12.80 -11.96 11.51
CA ILE A 72 11.40 -11.70 11.87
C ILE A 72 10.61 -12.99 12.05
N GLU A 73 10.81 -13.99 11.18
CA GLU A 73 10.16 -15.29 11.29
C GLU A 73 10.56 -16.01 12.58
N ALA A 74 11.86 -16.01 12.92
CA ALA A 74 12.36 -16.59 14.16
C ALA A 74 11.79 -15.88 15.40
N GLU A 75 11.67 -14.55 15.37
CA GLU A 75 11.04 -13.79 16.44
C GLU A 75 9.54 -14.13 16.57
N ASN A 76 8.82 -14.22 15.45
CA ASN A 76 7.41 -14.62 15.45
C ASN A 76 7.22 -16.03 16.01
N GLU A 77 8.05 -17.00 15.64
CA GLU A 77 8.02 -18.36 16.17
C GLU A 77 8.22 -18.37 17.69
N TYR A 78 9.16 -17.57 18.20
CA TYR A 78 9.37 -17.42 19.64
C TYR A 78 8.10 -16.95 20.36
N TRP A 79 7.45 -15.89 19.86
CA TRP A 79 6.24 -15.35 20.47
C TRP A 79 5.04 -16.30 20.36
N LEU A 80 4.91 -17.04 19.25
CA LEU A 80 3.81 -17.98 19.04
C LEU A 80 3.98 -19.31 19.80
N SER A 81 5.19 -19.63 20.25
CA SER A 81 5.48 -20.90 20.95
C SER A 81 4.85 -21.02 22.34
N ARG A 82 4.42 -19.91 22.95
CA ARG A 82 3.93 -19.86 24.34
C ARG A 82 2.47 -19.41 24.41
N PRO A 83 1.51 -20.31 24.17
CA PRO A 83 0.09 -19.98 24.29
C PRO A 83 -0.29 -19.74 25.76
N TYR A 84 -1.20 -18.78 25.98
CA TYR A 84 -1.72 -18.47 27.31
C TYR A 84 -2.77 -19.48 27.79
N LEU A 85 -3.64 -19.94 26.88
CA LEU A 85 -4.68 -20.94 27.17
C LEU A 85 -4.32 -22.28 26.52
N THR A 86 -4.70 -23.35 27.21
CA THR A 86 -4.70 -24.69 26.61
C THR A 86 -5.90 -24.83 25.68
N ARG A 87 -5.82 -25.79 24.75
CA ARG A 87 -6.89 -26.06 23.77
C ARG A 87 -8.23 -26.40 24.44
N GLU A 88 -8.19 -27.07 25.59
CA GLU A 88 -9.37 -27.42 26.36
C GLU A 88 -10.04 -26.18 26.96
N GLN A 89 -9.25 -25.22 27.48
CA GLN A 89 -9.76 -23.96 28.02
C GLN A 89 -10.30 -23.02 26.93
N GLU A 90 -9.70 -23.04 25.73
CA GLU A 90 -10.19 -22.26 24.59
C GLU A 90 -11.55 -22.77 24.07
N TYR A 91 -11.86 -24.05 24.31
CA TYR A 91 -13.05 -24.68 23.77
C TYR A 91 -14.33 -23.94 24.19
N ASN A 92 -15.04 -23.38 23.20
CA ASN A 92 -16.29 -22.65 23.36
C ASN A 92 -16.26 -21.38 24.25
N HIS A 93 -15.09 -20.88 24.68
CA HIS A 93 -14.98 -19.70 25.53
C HIS A 93 -15.74 -18.46 25.00
N ASN A 94 -15.72 -18.23 23.68
CA ASN A 94 -16.39 -17.08 23.04
C ASN A 94 -17.56 -17.49 22.13
N ARG A 95 -18.33 -18.50 22.51
CA ARG A 95 -19.47 -18.97 21.71
C ARG A 95 -20.58 -17.92 21.62
N GLU A 96 -20.92 -17.29 22.75
CA GLU A 96 -22.01 -16.32 22.85
C GLU A 96 -21.71 -15.05 22.06
N GLY A 97 -20.50 -14.50 22.18
CA GLY A 97 -20.09 -13.33 21.41
C GLY A 97 -20.08 -13.58 19.91
N ARG A 98 -19.66 -14.77 19.45
CA ARG A 98 -19.77 -15.15 18.03
C ARG A 98 -21.23 -15.25 17.58
N ARG A 99 -22.10 -15.83 18.41
CA ARG A 99 -23.53 -15.93 18.10
C ARG A 99 -24.20 -14.56 18.01
N ALA A 100 -23.93 -13.66 18.95
CA ALA A 100 -24.45 -12.30 18.92
C ALA A 100 -24.00 -11.55 17.65
N LYS A 101 -22.71 -11.62 17.29
CA LYS A 101 -22.20 -11.03 16.04
C LYS A 101 -22.89 -11.60 14.80
N TRP A 102 -23.15 -12.90 14.79
CA TRP A 102 -23.86 -13.55 13.71
C TRP A 102 -25.32 -13.10 13.62
N GLU A 103 -26.03 -13.01 14.75
CA GLU A 103 -27.41 -12.54 14.82
C GLU A 103 -27.53 -11.08 14.37
N THR A 104 -26.57 -10.22 14.73
CA THR A 104 -26.50 -8.84 14.23
C THR A 104 -26.24 -8.75 12.73
N LEU A 105 -25.40 -9.65 12.19
CA LEU A 105 -25.16 -9.70 10.76
C LEU A 105 -26.41 -10.20 10.02
N LYS A 106 -27.09 -11.21 10.56
CA LYS A 106 -28.34 -11.70 10.01
C LYS A 106 -29.42 -10.60 10.01
N SER A 107 -29.58 -9.88 11.12
CA SER A 107 -30.57 -8.80 11.22
C SER A 107 -30.31 -7.68 10.22
N THR A 108 -29.05 -7.23 10.08
CA THR A 108 -28.66 -6.20 9.11
C THR A 108 -28.85 -6.63 7.65
N MET A 109 -28.61 -7.91 7.34
CA MET A 109 -28.89 -8.44 6.00
C MET A 109 -30.39 -8.50 5.73
N THR A 110 -31.20 -8.90 6.71
CA THR A 110 -32.67 -8.96 6.56
C THR A 110 -33.33 -7.58 6.56
N SER A 111 -32.74 -6.58 7.22
CA SER A 111 -33.28 -5.22 7.29
C SER A 111 -32.96 -4.37 6.06
N LYS A 112 -32.23 -4.91 5.08
CA LYS A 112 -31.91 -4.22 3.83
C LYS A 112 -33.14 -4.18 2.93
N PHE A 113 -34.00 -3.20 3.17
CA PHE A 113 -35.18 -2.89 2.37
C PHE A 113 -35.02 -1.51 1.71
N PRO A 114 -35.61 -1.26 0.53
CA PRO A 114 -35.63 0.08 -0.06
C PRO A 114 -36.25 1.11 0.90
N GLU A 115 -35.75 2.34 0.86
CA GLU A 115 -36.27 3.43 1.69
C GLU A 115 -37.74 3.73 1.39
N HIS A 116 -38.48 4.13 2.43
CA HIS A 116 -39.86 4.58 2.28
C HIS A 116 -39.93 5.88 1.49
N ARG A 117 -40.88 5.97 0.55
CA ARG A 117 -41.16 7.19 -0.20
C ARG A 117 -42.42 7.86 0.32
N TYR A 118 -42.33 9.13 0.70
CA TYR A 118 -43.46 9.88 1.25
C TYR A 118 -44.07 10.82 0.21
N MET A 119 -45.39 10.95 0.23
CA MET A 119 -46.13 11.83 -0.68
C MET A 119 -45.84 13.32 -0.41
N SER A 120 -45.45 13.66 0.82
CA SER A 120 -44.98 15.00 1.20
C SER A 120 -43.82 15.47 0.34
N ASP A 121 -42.88 14.59 0.02
CA ASP A 121 -41.68 14.94 -0.74
C ASP A 121 -42.05 15.32 -2.18
N HIS A 122 -43.03 14.62 -2.75
CA HIS A 122 -43.60 14.91 -4.05
C HIS A 122 -44.42 16.21 -4.06
N LEU A 123 -45.23 16.45 -3.02
CA LEU A 123 -46.06 17.67 -2.92
C LEU A 123 -45.23 18.92 -2.62
N ASN A 124 -44.16 18.79 -1.84
CA ASN A 124 -43.23 19.89 -1.55
C ASN A 124 -42.57 20.43 -2.82
N HIS A 125 -42.36 19.58 -3.83
CA HIS A 125 -41.83 20.01 -5.13
C HIS A 125 -42.74 21.03 -5.83
N LEU A 126 -44.04 21.02 -5.57
CA LEU A 126 -44.99 21.99 -6.16
C LEU A 126 -44.79 23.42 -5.62
N ASN A 127 -44.13 23.58 -4.46
CA ASN A 127 -43.85 24.89 -3.89
C ASN A 127 -42.77 25.68 -4.66
N VAL A 128 -42.08 25.07 -5.63
CA VAL A 128 -41.04 25.75 -6.43
C VAL A 128 -41.61 26.93 -7.22
N SER A 129 -42.88 26.87 -7.65
CA SER A 129 -43.55 27.95 -8.38
C SER A 129 -44.27 28.96 -7.48
N LYS A 130 -44.10 28.88 -6.15
CA LYS A 130 -44.78 29.77 -5.20
C LYS A 130 -44.23 31.19 -5.32
N LYS A 131 -45.10 32.13 -5.71
CA LYS A 131 -44.79 33.57 -5.80
C LYS A 131 -45.49 34.33 -4.67
N TRP A 132 -44.93 35.46 -4.28
CA TRP A 132 -45.55 36.40 -3.34
C TRP A 132 -46.53 37.31 -4.09
N THR A 133 -47.62 37.72 -3.45
CA THR A 133 -48.57 38.71 -4.01
C THR A 133 -47.90 40.08 -4.13
N SER A 134 -47.96 40.68 -5.32
CA SER A 134 -47.61 42.08 -5.55
C SER A 134 -48.79 43.00 -5.25
#